data_AF-A0AB37R4C5-F1
#
_entry.id   AF-A0AB37R4C5-F1
#
_cell.length_a   1.000
_cell.length_b   1.000
_cell.length_c   1.000
_cell.angle_alpha   90.00
_cell.angle_beta   90.00
_cell.angle_gamma   90.00
#
_symmetry.space_group_name_H-M   'P 1'
#
loop_
_entity.id
_entity.type
_entity.pdbx_description
1 polymer ?
#
loop_
_entity_poly.entity_id
_entity_poly.type
_entity_poly.pdbx_seq_one_letter_code
_entity_poly.pdbx_strand_id
1 'polypeptide(L)'
;MSIADRLEWLDKQGTSVSDEHGVKEFRPQPWRHLQNVLNEMGHAEEAKQVGIEFEKRLRYGGLIGQSPASWNPIRRWFYKKLMTLLHVMYGFLTGYGYRPMLLLRSFLAVWLVCSGIYWLAANEGAIFAPSDPLVFQNEKYVSCVPPASPTGQEPSDTGNWYLCAELPEAYTGFSPLAFSLDLLLPLVDLHQEKDWAPLIETPKANIFAELWGFFSAKRLVRFVMWVEILAGWGFSLLFVAVVSGLARRKE
;
A
#
# COMPACT_ATOMS: atom_id res chain seq x y z
N MET A 1 32.70 2.91 21.88
CA MET A 1 31.57 3.87 21.87
C MET A 1 30.51 3.32 20.94
N SER A 2 29.34 3.01 21.49
CA SER A 2 28.23 2.39 20.76
C SER A 2 27.60 3.36 19.76
N ILE A 3 26.82 2.86 18.80
CA ILE A 3 26.05 3.72 17.88
C ILE A 3 25.03 4.57 18.64
N ALA A 4 24.47 4.05 19.73
CA ALA A 4 23.54 4.78 20.59
C ALA A 4 24.22 5.99 21.24
N ASP A 5 25.45 5.82 21.75
CA ASP A 5 26.23 6.91 22.34
C ASP A 5 26.52 8.01 21.30
N ARG A 6 26.80 7.61 20.05
CA ARG A 6 27.07 8.55 18.93
C ARG A 6 25.82 9.33 18.56
N LEU A 7 24.65 8.67 18.50
CA LEU A 7 23.36 9.32 18.25
C LEU A 7 22.98 10.27 19.39
N GLU A 8 23.19 9.87 20.64
CA GLU A 8 22.95 10.73 21.80
C GLU A 8 23.87 11.97 21.77
N TRP A 9 25.13 11.80 21.39
CA TRP A 9 26.06 12.92 21.20
C TRP A 9 25.61 13.86 20.07
N LEU A 10 25.10 13.33 18.96
CA LEU A 10 24.53 14.14 17.88
C LEU A 10 23.29 14.92 18.36
N ASP A 11 22.46 14.33 19.22
CA ASP A 11 21.30 15.01 19.80
C ASP A 11 21.66 16.09 20.84
N LYS A 12 22.85 15.98 21.46
CA LYS A 12 23.41 16.99 22.37
C LYS A 12 23.92 18.25 21.67
N GLN A 13 23.87 18.31 20.34
CA GLN A 13 24.14 19.54 19.59
C GLN A 13 23.08 20.59 19.92
N GLY A 14 23.29 21.30 21.02
CA GLY A 14 22.49 22.43 21.48
C GLY A 14 22.68 23.61 20.53
N THR A 15 21.58 24.10 19.99
CA THR A 15 21.52 25.28 19.14
C THR A 15 21.65 26.54 19.99
N SER A 16 22.80 27.20 19.92
CA SER A 16 22.99 28.56 20.40
C SER A 16 22.42 29.58 19.41
N VAL A 17 21.13 29.49 19.04
CA VAL A 17 20.38 30.60 18.43
C VAL A 17 18.91 30.42 18.80
N SER A 18 18.48 31.14 19.82
CA SER A 18 17.07 31.49 20.04
C SER A 18 16.72 32.59 19.04
N ASP A 19 16.23 32.21 17.87
CA ASP A 19 15.51 33.16 17.01
C ASP A 19 14.05 33.21 17.49
N GLU A 20 13.42 34.39 17.43
CA GLU A 20 12.09 34.74 18.02
C GLU A 20 10.91 33.80 17.67
N HIS A 21 11.14 32.77 16.86
CA HIS A 21 10.14 31.88 16.28
C HIS A 21 10.24 30.41 16.72
N GLY A 22 11.10 30.07 17.70
CA GLY A 22 10.98 28.85 18.50
C GLY A 22 11.26 27.51 17.81
N VAL A 23 12.04 27.47 16.73
CA VAL A 23 12.46 26.20 16.09
C VAL A 23 13.92 25.90 16.40
N LYS A 24 14.19 24.74 17.02
CA LYS A 24 15.54 24.18 17.15
C LYS A 24 16.17 24.03 15.77
N GLU A 25 17.22 24.79 15.46
CA GLU A 25 17.97 24.71 14.20
C GLU A 25 18.64 23.33 14.04
N PHE A 26 18.05 22.43 13.25
CA PHE A 26 18.64 21.13 12.98
C PHE A 26 19.84 21.27 12.04
N ARG A 27 21.02 20.81 12.47
CA ARG A 27 22.26 20.85 11.67
C ARG A 27 22.49 19.52 10.97
N PRO A 28 22.34 19.43 9.64
CA PRO A 28 22.43 18.16 8.93
C PRO A 28 23.86 17.67 8.68
N GLN A 29 24.85 18.56 8.67
CA GLN A 29 26.23 18.24 8.26
C GLN A 29 26.91 17.21 9.17
N PRO A 30 26.83 17.28 10.51
CA PRO A 30 27.48 16.30 11.39
C PRO A 30 26.93 14.88 11.23
N TRP A 31 25.63 14.75 10.97
CA TRP A 31 24.97 13.47 10.72
C TRP A 31 25.49 12.81 9.45
N ARG A 32 25.60 13.57 8.36
CA ARG A 32 26.15 13.08 7.08
C ARG A 32 27.63 12.74 7.21
N HIS A 33 28.40 13.57 7.90
CA HIS A 33 29.82 13.29 8.12
C HIS A 33 30.03 11.97 8.90
N LEU A 34 29.27 11.76 9.98
CA LEU A 34 29.34 10.49 10.73
C LEU A 34 28.94 9.30 9.85
N GLN A 35 27.88 9.44 9.04
CA GLN A 35 27.44 8.40 8.12
C GLN A 35 28.55 8.01 7.13
N ASN A 36 29.20 8.99 6.50
CA ASN A 36 30.29 8.75 5.55
C ASN A 36 31.48 8.05 6.21
N VAL A 37 31.91 8.53 7.39
CA VAL A 37 33.03 7.91 8.13
C VAL A 37 32.71 6.46 8.50
N LEU A 38 31.48 6.17 8.98
CA LEU A 38 31.07 4.80 9.29
C LEU A 38 31.09 3.90 8.05
N ASN A 39 30.70 4.44 6.90
CA ASN A 39 30.71 3.71 5.63
C ASN A 39 32.15 3.41 5.17
N GLU A 40 33.04 4.41 5.22
CA GLU A 40 34.47 4.28 4.91
C GLU A 40 35.19 3.28 5.83
N MET A 41 34.78 3.21 7.10
CA MET A 41 35.30 2.23 8.07
C MET A 41 34.73 0.82 7.88
N GLY A 42 33.79 0.60 6.97
CA GLY A 42 33.12 -0.69 6.75
C GLY A 42 31.97 -1.00 7.71
N HIS A 43 31.56 -0.05 8.57
CA HIS A 43 30.42 -0.18 9.47
C HIS A 43 29.10 0.17 8.77
N ALA A 44 28.80 -0.52 7.66
CA ALA A 44 27.68 -0.20 6.77
C ALA A 44 26.31 -0.23 7.46
N GLU A 45 26.08 -1.13 8.42
CA GLU A 45 24.80 -1.20 9.14
C GLU A 45 24.61 -0.03 10.12
N GLU A 46 25.69 0.40 10.79
CA GLU A 46 25.66 1.59 11.64
C GLU A 46 25.41 2.86 10.81
N ALA A 47 26.05 2.97 9.63
CA ALA A 47 25.83 4.09 8.70
C ALA A 47 24.36 4.18 8.24
N LYS A 48 23.71 3.04 7.96
CA LYS A 48 22.27 2.98 7.65
C LYS A 48 21.43 3.43 8.84
N GLN A 49 21.77 3.00 10.06
CA GLN A 49 21.05 3.40 11.27
C GLN A 49 21.12 4.91 11.49
N VAL A 50 22.29 5.53 11.33
CA VAL A 50 22.44 7.01 11.38
C VAL A 50 21.57 7.68 10.33
N GLY A 51 21.57 7.16 9.09
CA GLY A 51 20.73 7.68 8.01
C GLY A 51 19.22 7.63 8.30
N ILE A 52 18.74 6.53 8.89
CA ILE A 52 17.34 6.39 9.29
C ILE A 52 16.96 7.39 10.39
N GLU A 53 17.81 7.55 11.41
CA GLU A 53 17.56 8.50 12.49
C GLU A 53 17.63 9.95 12.01
N PHE A 54 18.54 10.26 11.09
CA PHE A 54 18.60 11.55 10.39
C PHE A 54 17.26 11.92 9.73
N GLU A 55 16.67 11.00 8.96
CA GLU A 55 15.39 11.23 8.28
C GLU A 55 14.20 11.36 9.24
N LYS A 56 14.23 10.64 10.38
CA LYS A 56 13.26 10.82 11.47
C LYS A 56 13.39 12.20 12.11
N ARG A 57 14.61 12.70 12.28
CA ARG A 57 14.89 14.01 12.90
C ARG A 57 14.50 15.16 11.99
N LEU A 58 14.71 15.05 10.66
CA LEU A 58 14.17 15.98 9.67
C LEU A 58 12.65 16.12 9.78
N ARG A 59 11.94 14.98 9.92
CA ARG A 59 10.49 14.96 10.11
C ARG A 59 10.08 15.60 11.44
N TYR A 60 10.74 15.25 12.54
CA TYR A 60 10.45 15.81 13.87
C TYR A 60 10.69 17.32 13.92
N GLY A 61 11.76 17.81 13.26
CA GLY A 61 12.04 19.23 13.09
C GLY A 61 11.08 19.97 12.15
N GLY A 62 10.09 19.28 11.56
CA GLY A 62 9.13 19.89 10.65
C GLY A 62 9.74 20.38 9.34
N LEU A 63 10.92 19.85 8.97
CA LEU A 63 11.68 20.22 7.78
C LEU A 63 11.24 19.45 6.52
N ILE A 64 10.28 18.53 6.67
CA ILE A 64 9.65 17.81 5.56
C ILE A 64 8.48 18.63 4.99
N GLY A 65 8.40 18.70 3.66
CA GLY A 65 7.32 19.40 2.97
C GLY A 65 7.38 20.92 3.11
N GLN A 66 8.59 21.49 3.19
CA GLN A 66 8.77 22.94 3.09
C GLN A 66 8.23 23.44 1.74
N SER A 67 7.48 24.54 1.79
CA SER A 67 6.80 25.13 0.64
C SER A 67 7.11 26.62 0.56
N PRO A 68 7.06 27.24 -0.64
CA PRO A 68 7.22 28.68 -0.79
C PRO A 68 6.25 29.47 0.11
N ALA A 69 6.72 30.60 0.65
CA ALA A 69 5.91 31.47 1.50
C ALA A 69 4.74 32.12 0.73
N SER A 70 4.85 32.23 -0.59
CA SER A 70 3.82 32.79 -1.49
C SER A 70 2.54 31.95 -1.61
N TRP A 71 2.54 30.70 -1.15
CA TRP A 71 1.37 29.84 -1.23
C TRP A 71 0.34 30.16 -0.15
N ASN A 72 -0.96 30.06 -0.50
CA ASN A 72 -2.07 30.18 0.45
C ASN A 72 -1.87 29.19 1.65
N PRO A 73 -2.11 29.63 2.91
CA PRO A 73 -2.02 28.79 4.11
C PRO A 73 -2.68 27.41 4.00
N ILE A 74 -3.86 27.31 3.40
CA ILE A 74 -4.60 26.04 3.27
C ILE A 74 -3.82 25.07 2.38
N ARG A 75 -3.36 25.54 1.22
CA ARG A 75 -2.55 24.75 0.28
C ARG A 75 -1.24 24.29 0.93
N ARG A 76 -0.59 25.16 1.71
CA ARG A 76 0.64 24.81 2.45
C ARG A 76 0.38 23.72 3.49
N TRP A 77 -0.74 23.81 4.22
CA TRP A 77 -1.12 22.80 5.21
C TRP A 77 -1.34 21.43 4.55
N PHE A 78 -2.15 21.37 3.49
CA PHE A 78 -2.41 20.12 2.75
C PHE A 78 -1.12 19.53 2.16
N TYR A 79 -0.30 20.35 1.51
CA TYR A 79 0.98 19.93 0.95
C TYR A 79 1.92 19.37 2.02
N LYS A 80 2.08 20.08 3.15
CA LYS A 80 2.92 19.63 4.26
C LYS A 80 2.43 18.31 4.83
N LYS A 81 1.11 18.14 5.01
CA LYS A 81 0.52 16.89 5.49
C LYS A 81 0.74 15.74 4.52
N LEU A 82 0.49 15.96 3.23
CA LEU A 82 0.72 14.96 2.18
C LEU A 82 2.20 14.55 2.12
N MET A 83 3.13 15.50 2.08
CA MET A 83 4.56 15.20 2.02
C MET A 83 5.06 14.51 3.30
N THR A 84 4.53 14.88 4.45
CA THR A 84 4.84 14.18 5.70
C THR A 84 4.35 12.74 5.65
N LEU A 85 3.11 12.50 5.17
CA LEU A 85 2.53 11.18 5.01
C LEU A 85 3.37 10.32 4.06
N LEU A 86 3.71 10.84 2.87
CA LEU A 86 4.55 10.14 1.90
C LEU A 86 5.94 9.84 2.47
N HIS A 87 6.53 10.76 3.25
CA HIS A 87 7.80 10.54 3.93
C HIS A 87 7.72 9.40 4.96
N VAL A 88 6.65 9.38 5.78
CA VAL A 88 6.41 8.27 6.73
C VAL A 88 6.26 6.95 5.99
N MET A 89 5.48 6.93 4.92
CA MET A 89 5.23 5.75 4.10
C MET A 89 6.52 5.24 3.45
N TYR A 90 7.35 6.13 2.89
CA TYR A 90 8.65 5.79 2.34
C TYR A 90 9.61 5.20 3.40
N GLY A 91 9.59 5.77 4.62
CA GLY A 91 10.30 5.24 5.78
C GLY A 91 9.85 3.84 6.18
N PHE A 92 8.54 3.59 6.22
CA PHE A 92 7.97 2.29 6.55
C PHE A 92 8.29 1.23 5.49
N LEU A 93 8.13 1.57 4.20
CA LEU A 93 8.29 0.64 3.08
C LEU A 93 9.75 0.30 2.77
N THR A 94 10.67 1.26 2.90
CA THR A 94 12.05 1.09 2.41
C THR A 94 13.13 1.44 3.44
N GLY A 95 12.73 1.86 4.65
CA GLY A 95 13.67 2.42 5.62
C GLY A 95 14.33 3.68 5.07
N TYR A 96 13.57 4.53 4.36
CA TYR A 96 14.08 5.71 3.64
C TYR A 96 15.11 5.40 2.53
N GLY A 97 15.10 4.18 2.00
CA GLY A 97 16.07 3.67 1.03
C GLY A 97 17.26 2.93 1.67
N TYR A 98 17.42 2.98 2.99
CA TYR A 98 18.51 2.29 3.69
C TYR A 98 18.24 0.79 3.91
N ARG A 99 16.98 0.36 3.90
CA ARG A 99 16.55 -1.03 4.16
C ARG A 99 15.55 -1.52 3.10
N PRO A 100 16.01 -1.74 1.85
CA PRO A 100 15.13 -2.12 0.74
C PRO A 100 14.39 -3.44 0.96
N MET A 101 14.94 -4.37 1.76
CA MET A 101 14.26 -5.64 2.09
C MET A 101 12.96 -5.46 2.88
N LEU A 102 12.71 -4.29 3.47
CA LEU A 102 11.41 -3.96 4.04
C LEU A 102 10.31 -3.92 2.98
N LEU A 103 10.64 -3.57 1.73
CA LEU A 103 9.67 -3.48 0.63
C LEU A 103 9.07 -4.85 0.34
N LEU A 104 9.91 -5.90 0.32
CA LEU A 104 9.46 -7.28 0.16
C LEU A 104 8.56 -7.72 1.31
N ARG A 105 8.88 -7.36 2.55
CA ARG A 105 8.03 -7.67 3.72
C ARG A 105 6.67 -6.98 3.62
N SER A 106 6.64 -5.71 3.23
CA SER A 106 5.41 -4.96 3.02
C SER A 106 4.58 -5.52 1.86
N PHE A 107 5.24 -5.89 0.76
CA PHE A 107 4.62 -6.58 -0.37
C PHE A 107 3.94 -7.87 0.09
N LEU A 108 4.67 -8.75 0.78
CA LEU A 108 4.13 -10.01 1.31
C LEU A 108 2.97 -9.78 2.29
N ALA A 109 3.05 -8.76 3.14
CA ALA A 109 1.98 -8.43 4.07
C ALA A 109 0.71 -7.97 3.34
N VAL A 110 0.82 -7.08 2.36
CA VAL A 110 -0.32 -6.62 1.54
C VAL A 110 -0.91 -7.80 0.76
N TRP A 111 -0.07 -8.59 0.11
CA TRP A 111 -0.48 -9.77 -0.65
C TRP A 111 -1.30 -10.74 0.21
N LEU A 112 -0.79 -11.13 1.38
CA LEU A 112 -1.49 -12.08 2.26
C LEU A 112 -2.78 -11.50 2.85
N VAL A 113 -2.80 -10.23 3.22
CA VAL A 113 -4.00 -9.56 3.74
C VAL A 113 -5.09 -9.48 2.67
N CYS A 114 -4.75 -9.00 1.47
CA CYS A 114 -5.72 -8.92 0.37
C CYS A 114 -6.19 -10.30 -0.08
N SER A 115 -5.28 -11.28 -0.19
CA SER A 115 -5.64 -12.67 -0.47
C SER A 115 -6.63 -13.24 0.55
N GLY A 116 -6.43 -12.95 1.85
CA GLY A 116 -7.36 -13.34 2.90
C GLY A 116 -8.74 -12.68 2.76
N ILE A 117 -8.77 -11.39 2.43
CA ILE A 117 -10.02 -10.66 2.16
C ILE A 117 -10.76 -11.26 0.96
N TYR A 118 -10.06 -11.55 -0.14
CA TYR A 118 -10.67 -12.15 -1.33
C TYR A 118 -11.13 -13.57 -1.10
N TRP A 119 -10.40 -14.35 -0.31
CA TRP A 119 -10.83 -15.69 0.09
C TRP A 119 -12.16 -15.63 0.84
N LEU A 120 -12.27 -14.78 1.86
CA LEU A 120 -13.52 -14.59 2.62
C LEU A 120 -14.65 -14.09 1.71
N ALA A 121 -14.36 -13.12 0.84
CA ALA A 121 -15.32 -12.57 -0.10
C ALA A 121 -15.83 -13.59 -1.12
N ALA A 122 -14.98 -14.51 -1.59
CA ALA A 122 -15.36 -15.57 -2.51
C ALA A 122 -16.11 -16.71 -1.81
N ASN A 123 -15.58 -17.19 -0.69
CA ASN A 123 -16.11 -18.37 0.00
C ASN A 123 -17.42 -18.06 0.77
N GLU A 124 -17.43 -17.01 1.58
CA GLU A 124 -18.57 -16.68 2.44
C GLU A 124 -19.49 -15.64 1.78
N GLY A 125 -18.91 -14.67 1.07
CA GLY A 125 -19.67 -13.58 0.46
C GLY A 125 -20.28 -13.90 -0.91
N ALA A 126 -19.83 -14.97 -1.58
CA ALA A 126 -20.13 -15.27 -2.98
C ALA A 126 -20.00 -14.01 -3.88
N ILE A 127 -18.98 -13.19 -3.63
CA ILE A 127 -18.83 -11.86 -4.25
C ILE A 127 -18.13 -11.96 -5.60
N PHE A 128 -17.32 -12.98 -5.87
CA PHE A 128 -16.61 -13.09 -7.15
C PHE A 128 -17.44 -13.81 -8.21
N ALA A 129 -17.31 -13.39 -9.46
CA ALA A 129 -17.92 -14.02 -10.61
C ALA A 129 -16.99 -13.99 -11.83
N PRO A 130 -17.18 -14.91 -12.80
CA PRO A 130 -16.54 -14.86 -14.10
C PRO A 130 -16.80 -13.52 -14.80
N SER A 131 -15.84 -13.03 -15.58
CA SER A 131 -15.96 -11.78 -16.34
C SER A 131 -16.49 -12.00 -17.76
N ASP A 132 -16.46 -13.24 -18.27
CA ASP A 132 -16.86 -13.55 -19.64
C ASP A 132 -18.40 -13.53 -19.82
N PRO A 133 -18.94 -12.68 -20.72
CA PRO A 133 -20.38 -12.62 -20.97
C PRO A 133 -21.00 -13.93 -21.47
N LEU A 134 -20.22 -14.81 -22.12
CA LEU A 134 -20.70 -16.12 -22.58
C LEU A 134 -21.04 -17.04 -21.40
N VAL A 135 -20.35 -16.89 -20.27
CA VAL A 135 -20.63 -17.65 -19.05
C VAL A 135 -21.97 -17.20 -18.46
N PHE A 136 -22.26 -15.90 -18.40
CA PHE A 136 -23.54 -15.42 -17.86
C PHE A 136 -24.76 -15.75 -18.73
N GLN A 137 -24.58 -15.89 -20.04
CA GLN A 137 -25.69 -16.19 -20.97
C GLN A 137 -26.03 -17.67 -21.05
N ASN A 138 -25.18 -18.55 -20.49
CA ASN A 138 -25.37 -19.99 -20.59
C ASN A 138 -26.29 -20.50 -19.48
N GLU A 139 -27.43 -21.09 -19.88
CA GLU A 139 -28.42 -21.65 -18.96
C GLU A 139 -27.86 -22.77 -18.05
N LYS A 140 -26.75 -23.41 -18.46
CA LYS A 140 -26.08 -24.45 -17.67
C LYS A 140 -25.59 -23.95 -16.30
N TYR A 141 -25.27 -22.66 -16.17
CA TYR A 141 -24.65 -22.11 -14.97
C TYR A 141 -25.62 -21.34 -14.07
N VAL A 142 -26.93 -21.45 -14.31
CA VAL A 142 -27.96 -20.75 -13.50
C VAL A 142 -27.86 -21.12 -12.01
N SER A 143 -27.51 -22.38 -11.70
CA SER A 143 -27.29 -22.85 -10.32
C SER A 143 -26.09 -22.19 -9.61
N CYS A 144 -25.16 -21.61 -10.36
CA CYS A 144 -23.94 -21.01 -9.82
C CYS A 144 -24.10 -19.52 -9.49
N VAL A 145 -25.21 -18.91 -9.91
CA VAL A 145 -25.47 -17.49 -9.71
C VAL A 145 -25.94 -17.25 -8.26
N PRO A 146 -25.24 -16.41 -7.47
CA PRO A 146 -25.70 -16.05 -6.14
C PRO A 146 -26.95 -15.17 -6.20
N PRO A 147 -27.83 -15.21 -5.17
CA PRO A 147 -29.00 -14.35 -5.11
C PRO A 147 -28.59 -12.87 -5.06
N ALA A 148 -29.38 -12.01 -5.74
CA ALA A 148 -29.08 -10.58 -5.84
C ALA A 148 -29.08 -9.86 -4.47
N SER A 149 -29.96 -10.30 -3.56
CA SER A 149 -30.15 -9.74 -2.22
C SER A 149 -30.20 -10.88 -1.20
N PRO A 150 -29.06 -11.29 -0.61
CA PRO A 150 -29.03 -12.36 0.38
C PRO A 150 -29.77 -11.92 1.64
N THR A 151 -30.77 -12.71 2.05
CA THR A 151 -31.60 -12.42 3.24
C THR A 151 -31.05 -13.02 4.53
N GLY A 152 -29.97 -13.80 4.44
CA GLY A 152 -29.37 -14.52 5.58
C GLY A 152 -30.12 -15.79 6.00
N GLN A 153 -31.25 -16.08 5.36
CA GLN A 153 -32.05 -17.32 5.51
C GLN A 153 -32.00 -18.16 4.23
N GLU A 154 -30.91 -18.06 3.50
CA GLU A 154 -30.76 -18.74 2.23
C GLU A 154 -30.54 -20.25 2.44
N PRO A 155 -31.16 -21.12 1.62
CA PRO A 155 -30.87 -22.54 1.65
C PRO A 155 -29.39 -22.80 1.35
N SER A 156 -28.88 -23.93 1.86
CA SER A 156 -27.50 -24.38 1.68
C SER A 156 -27.09 -24.64 0.22
N ASP A 157 -28.03 -24.55 -0.71
CA ASP A 157 -27.85 -24.72 -2.16
C ASP A 157 -27.88 -23.36 -2.90
N THR A 158 -27.43 -22.29 -2.23
CA THR A 158 -27.32 -20.98 -2.87
C THR A 158 -26.09 -20.93 -3.77
N GLY A 159 -26.29 -20.43 -4.99
CA GLY A 159 -25.25 -20.42 -6.02
C GLY A 159 -24.02 -19.63 -5.59
N ASN A 160 -22.84 -20.21 -5.81
CA ASN A 160 -21.56 -19.54 -5.61
C ASN A 160 -20.63 -19.90 -6.76
N TRP A 161 -20.24 -18.91 -7.56
CA TRP A 161 -19.31 -19.09 -8.67
C TRP A 161 -17.95 -19.68 -8.26
N TYR A 162 -17.47 -19.35 -7.07
CA TYR A 162 -16.19 -19.86 -6.55
C TYR A 162 -16.22 -21.37 -6.30
N LEU A 163 -17.39 -21.92 -5.94
CA LEU A 163 -17.59 -23.33 -5.59
C LEU A 163 -18.42 -24.08 -6.64
N CYS A 164 -18.63 -23.47 -7.81
CA CYS A 164 -19.48 -24.00 -8.87
C CYS A 164 -18.80 -25.18 -9.60
N ALA A 165 -19.30 -26.39 -9.38
CA ALA A 165 -18.80 -27.60 -10.06
C ALA A 165 -19.19 -27.67 -11.56
N GLU A 166 -20.23 -26.94 -11.97
CA GLU A 166 -20.69 -26.93 -13.37
C GLU A 166 -19.78 -26.12 -14.29
N LEU A 167 -18.99 -25.19 -13.73
CA LEU A 167 -18.06 -24.37 -14.48
C LEU A 167 -16.96 -25.27 -15.08
N PRO A 168 -16.74 -25.24 -16.41
CA PRO A 168 -15.76 -26.13 -17.03
C PRO A 168 -14.36 -25.88 -16.50
N GLU A 169 -13.58 -26.94 -16.31
CA GLU A 169 -12.17 -26.86 -15.93
C GLU A 169 -11.31 -26.09 -16.96
N ALA A 170 -11.80 -25.94 -18.19
CA ALA A 170 -11.18 -25.14 -19.24
C ALA A 170 -11.26 -23.62 -18.96
N TYR A 171 -12.20 -23.18 -18.12
CA TYR A 171 -12.24 -21.81 -17.62
C TYR A 171 -11.27 -21.67 -16.45
N THR A 172 -10.57 -20.55 -16.38
CA THR A 172 -9.62 -20.30 -15.30
C THR A 172 -10.33 -20.34 -13.95
N GLY A 173 -9.98 -21.27 -13.06
CA GLY A 173 -10.51 -21.30 -11.71
C GLY A 173 -10.04 -20.09 -10.89
N PHE A 174 -10.92 -19.55 -10.04
CA PHE A 174 -10.55 -18.43 -9.17
C PHE A 174 -9.57 -18.90 -8.09
N SER A 175 -8.42 -18.25 -8.00
CA SER A 175 -7.47 -18.43 -6.92
C SER A 175 -7.26 -17.09 -6.23
N PRO A 176 -7.74 -16.90 -4.97
CA PRO A 176 -7.61 -15.62 -4.26
C PRO A 176 -6.15 -15.14 -4.14
N LEU A 177 -5.22 -16.08 -3.94
CA LEU A 177 -3.79 -15.81 -3.86
C LEU A 177 -3.21 -15.34 -5.21
N ALA A 178 -3.58 -16.01 -6.30
CA ALA A 178 -3.12 -15.65 -7.64
C ALA A 178 -3.77 -14.35 -8.10
N PHE A 179 -5.05 -14.13 -7.82
CA PHE A 179 -5.77 -12.90 -8.11
C PHE A 179 -5.14 -11.69 -7.42
N SER A 180 -4.89 -11.77 -6.10
CA SER A 180 -4.18 -10.71 -5.37
C SER A 180 -2.78 -10.47 -5.94
N LEU A 181 -2.05 -11.54 -6.31
CA LEU A 181 -0.73 -11.42 -6.91
C LEU A 181 -0.76 -10.75 -8.29
N ASP A 182 -1.76 -11.07 -9.13
CA ASP A 182 -1.99 -10.49 -10.45
C ASP A 182 -2.18 -8.97 -10.34
N LEU A 183 -3.01 -8.52 -9.38
CA LEU A 183 -3.24 -7.09 -9.10
C LEU A 183 -1.99 -6.38 -8.56
N LEU A 184 -1.22 -7.06 -7.71
CA LEU A 184 -0.05 -6.49 -7.04
C LEU A 184 1.18 -6.43 -7.95
N LEU A 185 1.24 -7.28 -8.99
CA LEU A 185 2.32 -7.36 -9.97
C LEU A 185 1.82 -7.00 -11.38
N PRO A 186 1.63 -5.71 -11.71
CA PRO A 186 1.09 -5.28 -13.01
C PRO A 186 1.96 -5.64 -14.23
N LEU A 187 3.15 -6.20 -14.01
CA LEU A 187 4.08 -6.65 -15.07
C LEU A 187 3.88 -8.12 -15.45
N VAL A 188 3.14 -8.90 -14.65
CA VAL A 188 2.87 -10.32 -14.86
C VAL A 188 1.38 -10.49 -15.08
N ASP A 189 0.99 -11.35 -16.03
CA ASP A 189 -0.40 -11.68 -16.31
C ASP A 189 -0.67 -13.13 -15.91
N LEU A 190 -1.35 -13.32 -14.78
CA LEU A 190 -1.79 -14.63 -14.29
C LEU A 190 -3.21 -14.99 -14.78
N HIS A 191 -3.80 -14.14 -15.63
CA HIS A 191 -5.15 -14.25 -16.18
C HIS A 191 -6.30 -14.13 -15.16
N GLN A 192 -5.99 -13.98 -13.87
CA GLN A 192 -7.00 -13.97 -12.81
C GLN A 192 -7.81 -12.68 -12.80
N GLU A 193 -7.17 -11.52 -12.93
CA GLU A 193 -7.87 -10.22 -13.00
C GLU A 193 -8.79 -10.14 -14.23
N LYS A 194 -8.40 -10.77 -15.33
CA LYS A 194 -9.16 -10.74 -16.59
C LYS A 194 -10.40 -11.62 -16.54
N ASP A 195 -10.27 -12.80 -15.94
CA ASP A 195 -11.33 -13.80 -15.91
C ASP A 195 -12.26 -13.63 -14.72
N TRP A 196 -11.85 -12.95 -13.65
CA TRP A 196 -12.66 -12.83 -12.44
C TRP A 196 -12.83 -11.39 -12.00
N ALA A 197 -14.03 -11.04 -11.55
CA ALA A 197 -14.33 -9.73 -11.00
C ALA A 197 -15.31 -9.84 -9.83
N PRO A 198 -15.24 -8.91 -8.85
CA PRO A 198 -16.27 -8.81 -7.84
C PRO A 198 -17.60 -8.34 -8.45
N LEU A 199 -18.69 -9.01 -8.09
CA LEU A 199 -20.07 -8.63 -8.35
C LEU A 199 -20.38 -7.31 -7.66
N ILE A 200 -20.88 -6.34 -8.42
CA ILE A 200 -21.17 -5.00 -7.93
C ILE A 200 -22.67 -4.75 -7.97
N GLU A 201 -23.19 -4.20 -6.87
CA GLU A 201 -24.59 -3.78 -6.80
C GLU A 201 -24.88 -2.66 -7.79
N THR A 202 -26.07 -2.67 -8.38
CA THR A 202 -26.53 -1.60 -9.26
C THR A 202 -26.54 -0.25 -8.52
N PRO A 203 -26.09 0.84 -9.17
CA PRO A 203 -26.15 2.17 -8.58
C PRO A 203 -27.59 2.57 -8.19
N LYS A 204 -27.74 3.17 -7.01
CA LYS A 204 -29.03 3.67 -6.51
C LYS A 204 -29.24 5.10 -6.98
N ALA A 205 -30.47 5.44 -7.36
CA ALA A 205 -30.83 6.79 -7.81
C ALA A 205 -30.68 7.86 -6.70
N ASN A 206 -30.81 7.47 -5.42
CA ASN A 206 -30.67 8.38 -4.29
C ASN A 206 -29.19 8.49 -3.87
N ILE A 207 -28.65 9.71 -3.92
CA ILE A 207 -27.24 10.01 -3.60
C ILE A 207 -26.86 9.59 -2.16
N PHE A 208 -27.72 9.83 -1.17
CA PHE A 208 -27.45 9.44 0.21
C PHE A 208 -27.45 7.92 0.37
N ALA A 209 -28.42 7.22 -0.25
CA ALA A 209 -28.46 5.76 -0.22
C ALA A 209 -27.26 5.13 -0.95
N GLU A 210 -26.76 5.77 -2.00
CA GLU A 210 -25.55 5.36 -2.73
C GLU A 210 -24.28 5.57 -1.89
N LEU A 211 -24.16 6.71 -1.20
CA LEU A 211 -23.07 6.99 -0.26
C LEU A 211 -23.01 5.96 0.88
N TRP A 212 -24.16 5.64 1.49
CA TRP A 212 -24.25 4.58 2.49
C TRP A 212 -23.97 3.20 1.91
N GLY A 213 -24.36 2.96 0.66
CA GLY A 213 -24.08 1.72 -0.06
C GLY A 213 -22.60 1.39 -0.22
N PHE A 214 -21.71 2.39 -0.14
CA PHE A 214 -20.26 2.19 -0.18
C PHE A 214 -19.75 1.18 0.86
N PHE A 215 -20.41 1.10 2.03
CA PHE A 215 -20.04 0.16 3.10
C PHE A 215 -20.56 -1.27 2.90
N SER A 216 -21.20 -1.57 1.76
CA SER A 216 -21.56 -2.95 1.39
C SER A 216 -20.30 -3.79 1.14
N ALA A 217 -20.34 -5.08 1.50
CA ALA A 217 -19.20 -5.98 1.32
C ALA A 217 -18.71 -6.02 -0.14
N LYS A 218 -19.63 -6.07 -1.11
CA LYS A 218 -19.33 -6.04 -2.55
C LYS A 218 -18.50 -4.81 -2.97
N ARG A 219 -18.89 -3.61 -2.51
CA ARG A 219 -18.20 -2.36 -2.84
C ARG A 219 -16.91 -2.18 -2.05
N LEU A 220 -16.86 -2.67 -0.81
CA LEU A 220 -15.63 -2.70 -0.01
C LEU A 220 -14.57 -3.60 -0.65
N VAL A 221 -14.93 -4.80 -1.13
CA VAL A 221 -14.00 -5.69 -1.85
C VAL A 221 -13.46 -5.01 -3.11
N ARG A 222 -14.33 -4.34 -3.88
CA ARG A 222 -13.90 -3.54 -5.03
C ARG A 222 -12.96 -2.39 -4.65
N PHE A 223 -13.22 -1.74 -3.52
CA PHE A 223 -12.36 -0.67 -3.02
C PHE A 223 -10.99 -1.21 -2.62
N VAL A 224 -10.93 -2.36 -1.92
CA VAL A 224 -9.68 -3.06 -1.59
C VAL A 224 -8.90 -3.39 -2.86
N MET A 225 -9.57 -3.90 -3.90
CA MET A 225 -8.98 -4.17 -5.21
C MET A 225 -8.32 -2.92 -5.83
N TRP A 226 -8.99 -1.77 -5.83
CA TRP A 226 -8.40 -0.53 -6.32
C TRP A 226 -7.20 -0.06 -5.49
N VAL A 227 -7.29 -0.17 -4.17
CA VAL A 227 -6.16 0.16 -3.28
C VAL A 227 -4.97 -0.76 -3.55
N GLU A 228 -5.21 -2.05 -3.79
CA GLU A 228 -4.18 -3.03 -4.10
C GLU A 228 -3.53 -2.77 -5.46
N ILE A 229 -4.30 -2.45 -6.51
CA ILE A 229 -3.77 -2.03 -7.81
C ILE A 229 -2.83 -0.83 -7.62
N LEU A 230 -3.29 0.22 -6.93
CA LEU A 230 -2.47 1.40 -6.65
C LEU A 230 -1.21 1.05 -5.83
N ALA A 231 -1.31 0.12 -4.88
CA ALA A 231 -0.17 -0.39 -4.15
C ALA A 231 0.81 -1.14 -5.06
N GLY A 232 0.32 -1.97 -5.99
CA GLY A 232 1.12 -2.69 -6.99
C GLY A 232 1.92 -1.75 -7.90
N TRP A 233 1.30 -0.65 -8.36
CA TRP A 233 2.02 0.42 -9.06
C TRP A 233 3.12 1.03 -8.18
N GLY A 234 2.80 1.35 -6.92
CA GLY A 234 3.76 1.88 -5.95
C GLY A 234 4.94 0.94 -5.70
N PHE A 235 4.68 -0.35 -5.46
CA PHE A 235 5.70 -1.38 -5.26
C PHE A 235 6.57 -1.55 -6.50
N SER A 236 5.98 -1.59 -7.70
CA SER A 236 6.72 -1.74 -8.96
C SER A 236 7.67 -0.57 -9.21
N LEU A 237 7.20 0.67 -9.02
CA LEU A 237 8.03 1.87 -9.18
C LEU A 237 9.14 1.94 -8.14
N LEU A 238 8.84 1.62 -6.88
CA LEU A 238 9.85 1.59 -5.82
C LEU A 238 10.88 0.48 -6.04
N PHE A 239 10.46 -0.69 -6.50
CA PHE A 239 11.35 -1.79 -6.84
C PHE A 239 12.34 -1.40 -7.93
N VAL A 240 11.84 -0.79 -9.03
CA VAL A 240 12.70 -0.26 -10.09
C VAL A 240 13.66 0.81 -9.54
N ALA A 241 13.19 1.72 -8.69
CA ALA A 241 14.02 2.76 -8.10
C ALA A 241 15.14 2.18 -7.19
N VAL A 242 14.83 1.11 -6.46
CA VAL A 242 15.79 0.41 -5.59
C VAL A 242 16.83 -0.35 -6.43
N VAL A 243 16.40 -1.14 -7.41
CA VAL A 243 17.29 -1.97 -8.24
C VAL A 243 18.19 -1.12 -9.14
N SER A 244 17.67 -0.04 -9.69
CA SER A 244 18.46 0.92 -10.49
C SER A 244 19.43 1.76 -9.65
N GLY A 245 19.34 1.71 -8.33
CA GLY A 245 20.12 2.56 -7.44
C GLY A 245 19.69 4.03 -7.44
N LEU A 246 18.58 4.39 -8.09
CA LEU A 246 17.96 5.73 -8.00
C LEU A 246 17.56 6.07 -6.54
N ALA A 247 17.15 5.06 -5.77
CA ALA A 247 16.81 5.21 -4.36
C ALA A 247 18.06 5.33 -3.45
N ARG A 248 19.26 4.96 -3.92
CA ARG A 248 20.49 5.32 -3.21
C ARG A 248 20.68 6.82 -3.39
N ARG A 249 20.34 7.58 -2.35
CA ARG A 249 20.89 8.92 -2.17
C ARG A 249 22.41 8.77 -2.19
N LYS A 250 23.02 9.11 -3.32
CA LYS A 250 24.46 9.32 -3.39
C LYS A 250 24.76 10.47 -2.45
N GLU A 251 25.65 10.18 -1.51
CA GLU A 251 26.43 11.15 -0.76
C GLU A 251 27.01 12.22 -1.70
#